data_AF-A0A6C0W3S7-F1
#
_entry.id   AF-A0A6C0W3S7-F1
#
_cell.length_a   1.000
_cell.length_b   1.000
_cell.length_c   1.000
_cell.angle_alpha   90.00
_cell.angle_beta   90.00
_cell.angle_gamma   90.00
#
_symmetry.space_group_name_H-M   'P 1'
#
loop_
_entity.id
_entity.type
_entity.pdbx_description
1 polymer ?
#
loop_
_entity_poly.entity_id
_entity_poly.type
_entity_poly.pdbx_seq_one_letter_code
_entity_poly.pdbx_strand_id
1 'polypeptide(L)'
;MVCEPNKWTDNSFGGYLENIHIKHNLITGSNYHNHNLEIREKLYKAVNYLSSIKFGINTQLLNYLDNEGKFLLEDVEFTRSEVLQRFITIKIGQLFSKIPFYLSIHADWRGRLYTQSFFISYQSSDLSTSLLEIWNGEILNESGLNYLYIYGPNNHNQNKRSKKSYIDRINWVKTNYNKIINLYKGIISTADSKFIFAAFCLVIR
;
A
#
# COMPACT_ATOMS: atom_id res chain seq x y z
N MET A 1 -9.92 -9.68 2.16
CA MET A 1 -11.24 -10.34 1.96
C MET A 1 -11.57 -10.33 0.49
N VAL A 2 -12.05 -11.43 -0.10
CA VAL A 2 -12.42 -11.50 -1.54
C VAL A 2 -13.80 -10.92 -1.84
N CYS A 3 -14.52 -10.49 -0.81
CA CYS A 3 -15.82 -9.81 -0.88
C CYS A 3 -15.77 -8.54 -0.02
N GLU A 4 -16.75 -7.66 -0.22
CA GLU A 4 -16.89 -6.45 0.59
C GLU A 4 -17.06 -6.82 2.08
N PRO A 5 -16.37 -6.12 3.01
CA PRO A 5 -16.51 -6.35 4.44
C PRO A 5 -17.91 -5.97 4.96
N ASN A 6 -18.34 -6.60 6.04
CA ASN A 6 -19.55 -6.18 6.75
C ASN A 6 -19.40 -4.74 7.24
N LYS A 7 -20.47 -3.96 7.15
CA LYS A 7 -20.47 -2.57 7.62
C LYS A 7 -20.58 -2.53 9.15
N TRP A 8 -19.82 -1.64 9.76
CA TRP A 8 -19.97 -1.27 11.15
C TRP A 8 -21.14 -0.32 11.33
N THR A 9 -22.01 -0.61 12.29
CA THR A 9 -23.10 0.27 12.74
C THR A 9 -23.32 0.09 14.25
N ASP A 10 -24.17 0.90 14.87
CA ASP A 10 -24.52 0.70 16.29
C ASP A 10 -25.18 -0.65 16.58
N ASN A 11 -25.80 -1.26 15.55
CA ASN A 11 -26.56 -2.51 15.68
C ASN A 11 -25.87 -3.71 15.04
N SER A 12 -24.66 -3.55 14.48
CA SER A 12 -23.97 -4.63 13.78
C SER A 12 -22.44 -4.58 13.91
N PHE A 13 -21.85 -5.76 14.01
CA PHE A 13 -20.40 -5.95 14.03
C PHE A 13 -19.88 -6.11 12.60
N GLY A 14 -19.04 -5.18 12.17
CA GLY A 14 -18.51 -5.10 10.81
C GLY A 14 -17.18 -5.84 10.62
N GLY A 15 -16.52 -5.61 9.48
CA GLY A 15 -15.25 -6.24 9.11
C GLY A 15 -15.46 -7.62 8.50
N TYR A 16 -14.80 -8.65 9.05
CA TYR A 16 -14.93 -10.02 8.56
C TYR A 16 -16.38 -10.53 8.62
N LEU A 17 -16.74 -11.41 7.67
CA LEU A 17 -18.10 -11.93 7.55
C LEU A 17 -18.58 -12.62 8.83
N GLU A 18 -17.69 -13.38 9.47
CA GLU A 18 -17.91 -14.10 10.72
C GLU A 18 -18.09 -13.18 11.95
N ASN A 19 -17.69 -11.91 11.85
CA ASN A 19 -17.71 -11.02 13.01
C ASN A 19 -19.13 -10.69 13.50
N ILE A 20 -20.16 -10.95 12.69
CA ILE A 20 -21.57 -10.90 13.12
C ILE A 20 -21.88 -11.89 14.25
N HIS A 21 -21.12 -13.00 14.32
CA HIS A 21 -21.25 -14.04 15.33
C HIS A 21 -20.23 -13.87 16.45
N ILE A 22 -18.97 -13.59 16.09
CA ILE A 22 -17.87 -13.49 17.06
C ILE A 22 -17.94 -12.19 17.88
N LYS A 23 -18.46 -11.11 17.28
CA LYS A 23 -18.69 -9.81 17.93
C LYS A 23 -17.42 -9.18 18.51
N HIS A 24 -16.29 -9.31 17.81
CA HIS A 24 -15.09 -8.53 18.14
C HIS A 24 -15.37 -7.05 17.94
N ASN A 25 -14.90 -6.22 18.89
CA ASN A 25 -15.05 -4.78 18.81
C ASN A 25 -14.21 -4.17 17.70
N LEU A 26 -14.72 -3.07 17.13
CA LEU A 26 -13.99 -2.25 16.17
C LEU A 26 -12.69 -1.66 16.76
N ILE A 27 -12.73 -1.35 18.05
CA ILE A 27 -11.62 -0.74 18.79
C ILE A 27 -10.85 -1.86 19.48
N THR A 28 -9.58 -1.99 19.13
CA THR A 28 -8.64 -2.92 19.73
C THR A 28 -8.02 -2.32 21.00
N GLY A 29 -7.71 -3.16 21.99
CA GLY A 29 -7.13 -2.73 23.27
C GLY A 29 -8.11 -1.98 24.20
N SER A 30 -9.39 -1.92 23.83
CA SER A 30 -10.47 -1.21 24.52
C SER A 30 -10.65 -1.62 25.98
N ASN A 31 -10.43 -2.90 26.31
CA ASN A 31 -10.79 -3.45 27.62
C ASN A 31 -9.87 -2.99 28.76
N TYR A 32 -8.72 -2.38 28.45
CA TYR A 32 -7.73 -1.92 29.43
C TYR A 32 -7.77 -0.41 29.66
N HIS A 33 -8.49 0.32 28.82
CA HIS A 33 -8.52 1.77 28.84
C HIS A 33 -9.99 2.17 28.93
N ASN A 34 -10.42 2.85 30.00
CA ASN A 34 -11.79 3.38 30.12
C ASN A 34 -12.00 4.55 29.15
N HIS A 35 -11.93 4.28 27.85
CA HIS A 35 -12.03 5.26 26.77
C HIS A 35 -13.50 5.57 26.52
N ASN A 36 -13.79 6.86 26.34
CA ASN A 36 -15.09 7.32 25.90
C ASN A 36 -15.03 7.58 24.40
N LEU A 37 -16.02 7.08 23.65
CA LEU A 37 -16.13 7.36 22.22
C LEU A 37 -17.30 8.29 21.97
N GLU A 38 -17.00 9.57 21.81
CA GLU A 38 -18.02 10.62 21.65
C GLU A 38 -18.72 10.56 20.29
N ILE A 39 -18.03 10.13 19.23
CA ILE A 39 -18.56 10.21 17.85
C ILE A 39 -18.40 8.88 17.09
N ARG A 40 -19.19 7.87 17.46
CA ARG A 40 -19.23 6.53 16.82
C ARG A 40 -19.51 6.59 15.33
N GLU A 41 -20.48 7.40 14.92
CA GLU A 41 -20.93 7.49 13.53
C GLU A 41 -19.78 7.89 12.57
N LYS A 42 -18.97 8.88 12.95
CA LYS A 42 -17.83 9.33 12.14
C LYS A 42 -16.77 8.24 12.02
N LEU A 43 -16.51 7.51 13.10
CA LEU A 43 -15.59 6.39 13.10
C LEU A 43 -16.08 5.28 12.17
N TYR A 44 -17.36 4.88 12.27
CA TYR A 44 -17.96 3.89 11.39
C TYR A 44 -17.90 4.33 9.92
N LYS A 45 -18.23 5.58 9.63
CA LYS A 45 -18.15 6.12 8.27
C LYS A 45 -16.75 6.01 7.69
N ALA A 46 -15.72 6.41 8.44
CA ALA A 46 -14.33 6.33 7.99
C ALA A 46 -13.87 4.88 7.78
N VAL A 47 -14.14 4.00 8.75
CA VAL A 47 -13.76 2.58 8.69
C VAL A 47 -14.46 1.86 7.55
N ASN A 48 -15.78 2.07 7.39
CA ASN A 48 -16.56 1.46 6.32
C ASN A 48 -16.07 1.92 4.94
N TYR A 49 -15.79 3.22 4.79
CA TYR A 49 -15.25 3.76 3.53
C TYR A 49 -13.90 3.15 3.18
N LEU A 50 -12.93 3.17 4.12
CA LEU A 50 -11.61 2.61 3.86
C LEU A 50 -11.67 1.09 3.59
N SER A 51 -12.53 0.38 4.31
CA SER A 51 -12.73 -1.07 4.14
C SER A 51 -13.43 -1.43 2.83
N SER A 52 -14.19 -0.51 2.23
CA SER A 52 -14.87 -0.72 0.95
C SER A 52 -13.98 -0.47 -0.27
N ILE A 53 -12.74 0.03 -0.07
CA ILE A 53 -11.80 0.23 -1.17
C ILE A 53 -11.35 -1.13 -1.68
N LYS A 54 -11.55 -1.35 -2.98
CA LYS A 54 -11.14 -2.58 -3.67
C LYS A 54 -9.70 -2.42 -4.15
N PHE A 55 -8.85 -3.35 -3.75
CA PHE A 55 -7.45 -3.44 -4.14
C PHE A 55 -7.22 -4.61 -5.10
N GLY A 56 -6.19 -4.47 -5.92
CA GLY A 56 -5.59 -5.50 -6.74
C GLY A 56 -4.11 -5.69 -6.42
N ILE A 57 -3.50 -6.69 -7.05
CA ILE A 57 -2.05 -6.86 -7.03
C ILE A 57 -1.47 -6.22 -8.29
N ASN A 58 -0.43 -5.40 -8.11
CA ASN A 58 0.37 -4.86 -9.20
C ASN A 58 1.12 -5.99 -9.91
N THR A 59 0.48 -6.56 -10.93
CA THR A 59 1.00 -7.69 -11.70
C THR A 59 2.21 -7.32 -12.53
N GLN A 60 2.35 -6.07 -12.96
CA GLN A 60 3.53 -5.59 -13.67
C GLN A 60 4.77 -5.64 -12.77
N LEU A 61 4.65 -5.14 -11.53
CA LEU A 61 5.74 -5.24 -10.56
C LEU A 61 6.04 -6.69 -10.21
N LEU A 62 5.02 -7.52 -9.99
CA LEU A 62 5.21 -8.93 -9.67
C LEU A 62 6.01 -9.65 -10.77
N ASN A 63 5.62 -9.45 -12.04
CA ASN A 63 6.33 -10.01 -13.18
C ASN A 63 7.75 -9.44 -13.29
N TYR A 64 7.95 -8.14 -13.03
CA TYR A 64 9.27 -7.53 -13.03
C TYR A 64 10.19 -8.18 -11.98
N LEU A 65 9.70 -8.39 -10.75
CA LEU A 65 10.46 -9.01 -9.66
C LEU A 65 10.85 -10.46 -9.94
N ASP A 66 10.02 -11.20 -10.69
CA ASP A 66 10.33 -12.58 -11.12
C ASP A 66 11.36 -12.62 -12.28
N ASN A 67 11.67 -11.48 -12.90
CA ASN A 67 12.56 -11.38 -14.07
C ASN A 67 13.68 -10.33 -13.85
N GLU A 68 13.64 -9.21 -14.57
CA GLU A 68 14.67 -8.16 -14.60
C GLU A 68 14.91 -7.51 -13.23
N GLY A 69 13.89 -7.48 -12.38
CA GLY A 69 13.88 -6.86 -11.05
C GLY A 69 14.37 -7.75 -9.92
N LYS A 70 14.82 -8.97 -10.20
CA LYS A 70 15.22 -9.96 -9.18
C LYS A 70 16.29 -9.43 -8.22
N PHE A 71 17.15 -8.53 -8.69
CA PHE A 71 18.16 -7.86 -7.86
C PHE A 71 17.56 -7.13 -6.66
N LEU A 72 16.31 -6.65 -6.72
CA LEU A 72 15.65 -5.99 -5.59
C LEU A 72 15.45 -6.92 -4.40
N LEU A 73 15.33 -8.23 -4.67
CA LEU A 73 15.17 -9.27 -3.66
C LEU A 73 16.52 -9.80 -3.14
N GLU A 74 17.61 -9.57 -3.88
CA GLU A 74 18.94 -10.15 -3.64
C GLU A 74 19.97 -9.12 -3.13
N ASP A 75 19.87 -7.85 -3.54
CA ASP A 75 20.88 -6.80 -3.32
C ASP A 75 20.96 -6.26 -1.87
N VAL A 76 20.29 -6.89 -0.89
CA VAL A 76 20.28 -6.41 0.51
C VAL A 76 20.46 -7.58 1.47
N GLU A 77 21.33 -7.40 2.46
CA GLU A 77 21.42 -8.31 3.61
C GLU A 77 20.14 -8.19 4.44
N PHE A 78 19.23 -9.14 4.21
CA PHE A 78 18.03 -9.29 5.01
C PHE A 78 18.25 -10.33 6.09
N THR A 79 17.67 -10.10 7.25
CA THR A 79 17.52 -11.14 8.26
C THR A 79 16.69 -12.30 7.70
N ARG A 80 16.88 -13.50 8.26
CA ARG A 80 16.10 -14.69 7.86
C ARG A 80 14.59 -14.46 7.95
N SER A 81 14.14 -13.71 8.96
CA SER A 81 12.73 -13.32 9.14
C SER A 81 12.22 -12.43 8.02
N GLU A 82 12.99 -11.44 7.59
CA GLU A 82 12.61 -10.54 6.50
C GLU A 82 12.56 -11.29 5.17
N VAL A 83 13.52 -12.18 4.91
CA VAL A 83 13.49 -13.04 3.71
C VAL A 83 12.20 -13.88 3.68
N LEU A 84 11.85 -14.51 4.80
CA LEU A 84 10.63 -15.32 4.90
C LEU A 84 9.37 -14.46 4.71
N GLN A 85 9.30 -13.29 5.35
CA GLN A 85 8.16 -12.39 5.22
C GLN A 85 7.96 -11.95 3.76
N ARG A 86 9.04 -11.56 3.07
CA ARG A 86 8.99 -11.17 1.65
C ARG A 86 8.56 -12.32 0.77
N PHE A 87 9.09 -13.52 1.00
CA PHE A 87 8.67 -14.72 0.28
C PHE A 87 7.17 -14.95 0.43
N ILE A 88 6.63 -14.89 1.65
CA ILE A 88 5.19 -15.05 1.91
C ILE A 88 4.39 -13.94 1.21
N THR A 89 4.82 -12.67 1.31
CA THR A 89 4.18 -11.53 0.64
C THR A 89 4.11 -11.74 -0.87
N ILE A 90 5.20 -12.18 -1.52
CA ILE A 90 5.23 -12.49 -2.96
C ILE A 90 4.29 -13.65 -3.29
N LYS A 91 4.28 -14.73 -2.49
CA LYS A 91 3.38 -15.87 -2.71
C LYS A 91 1.91 -15.50 -2.59
N ILE A 92 1.55 -14.64 -1.65
CA ILE A 92 0.19 -14.10 -1.55
C ILE A 92 -0.11 -13.20 -2.75
N GLY A 93 0.84 -12.37 -3.18
CA GLY A 93 0.70 -11.55 -4.39
C GLY A 93 0.43 -12.40 -5.64
N GLN A 94 1.17 -13.50 -5.82
CA GLN A 94 0.95 -14.47 -6.90
C GLN A 94 -0.44 -15.10 -6.84
N LEU A 95 -0.88 -15.52 -5.65
CA LEU A 95 -2.20 -16.11 -5.42
C LEU A 95 -3.35 -15.13 -5.75
N PHE A 96 -3.21 -13.87 -5.36
CA PHE A 96 -4.23 -12.83 -5.57
C PHE A 96 -4.05 -12.02 -6.85
N SER A 97 -3.12 -12.41 -7.73
CA SER A 97 -2.74 -11.66 -8.96
C SER A 97 -3.90 -11.29 -9.88
N LYS A 98 -5.00 -12.05 -9.84
CA LYS A 98 -6.21 -11.83 -10.66
C LYS A 98 -7.48 -11.70 -9.83
N ILE A 99 -7.35 -11.58 -8.51
CA ILE A 99 -8.47 -11.61 -7.58
C ILE A 99 -8.51 -10.26 -6.85
N PRO A 100 -9.53 -9.42 -7.07
CA PRO A 100 -9.68 -8.22 -6.26
C PRO A 100 -9.99 -8.58 -4.81
N PHE A 101 -9.54 -7.74 -3.90
CA PHE A 101 -9.78 -7.93 -2.48
C PHE A 101 -9.96 -6.61 -1.74
N TYR A 102 -10.42 -6.72 -0.50
CA TYR A 102 -10.65 -5.63 0.43
C TYR A 102 -9.78 -5.82 1.67
N LEU A 103 -9.31 -4.71 2.23
CA LEU A 103 -8.55 -4.69 3.48
C LEU A 103 -9.46 -4.18 4.60
N SER A 104 -9.90 -5.07 5.48
CA SER A 104 -10.73 -4.70 6.64
C SER A 104 -9.94 -3.77 7.57
N ILE A 105 -10.57 -2.71 8.07
CA ILE A 105 -9.95 -1.71 8.93
C ILE A 105 -10.49 -1.82 10.36
N HIS A 106 -9.62 -1.62 11.34
CA HIS A 106 -9.98 -1.48 12.75
C HIS A 106 -9.34 -0.22 13.33
N ALA A 107 -9.76 0.17 14.54
CA ALA A 107 -9.17 1.28 15.28
C ALA A 107 -8.39 0.79 16.51
N ASP A 108 -7.35 1.51 16.91
CA ASP A 108 -6.80 1.39 18.28
C ASP A 108 -7.58 2.29 19.26
N TRP A 109 -7.30 2.15 20.56
CA TRP A 109 -7.91 2.96 21.63
C TRP A 109 -7.64 4.47 21.51
N ARG A 110 -6.68 4.89 20.67
CA ARG A 110 -6.36 6.29 20.37
C ARG A 110 -7.13 6.81 19.15
N GLY A 111 -7.89 5.94 18.48
CA GLY A 111 -8.63 6.24 17.26
C GLY A 111 -7.81 6.16 15.97
N ARG A 112 -6.58 5.63 16.00
CA ARG A 112 -5.80 5.40 14.77
C ARG A 112 -6.34 4.19 14.03
N LEU A 113 -6.40 4.28 12.71
CA LEU A 113 -6.96 3.24 11.85
C LEU A 113 -5.85 2.34 11.28
N TYR A 114 -6.06 1.03 11.36
CA TYR A 114 -5.12 0.03 10.86
C TYR A 114 -5.81 -1.03 10.01
N THR A 115 -5.13 -1.47 8.95
CA THR A 115 -5.51 -2.65 8.20
C THR A 115 -5.38 -3.90 9.06
N GLN A 116 -6.39 -4.74 9.01
CA GLN A 116 -6.40 -6.06 9.62
C GLN A 116 -5.90 -7.10 8.61
N SER A 117 -4.68 -6.92 8.10
CA SER A 117 -4.00 -7.82 7.17
C SER A 117 -2.52 -7.92 7.53
N PHE A 118 -1.97 -9.14 7.52
CA PHE A 118 -0.60 -9.40 7.99
C PHE A 118 0.47 -9.23 6.91
N PHE A 119 0.24 -9.71 5.68
CA PHE A 119 1.30 -9.83 4.67
C PHE A 119 1.19 -8.88 3.49
N ILE A 120 -0.04 -8.42 3.18
CA ILE A 120 -0.32 -7.44 2.14
C ILE A 120 -1.21 -6.35 2.73
N SER A 121 -0.66 -5.15 2.85
CA SER A 121 -1.31 -3.95 3.36
C SER A 121 -0.57 -2.70 2.86
N TYR A 122 -1.31 -1.61 2.69
CA TYR A 122 -0.78 -0.28 2.38
C TYR A 122 -0.10 0.41 3.58
N GLN A 123 -0.14 -0.20 4.77
CA GLN A 123 0.55 0.27 6.00
C GLN A 123 1.74 -0.61 6.38
N SER A 124 2.17 -1.51 5.48
CA SER A 124 3.25 -2.47 5.74
C SER A 124 4.55 -2.03 5.03
N SER A 125 5.42 -2.99 4.72
CA SER A 125 6.72 -2.76 4.10
C SER A 125 6.64 -2.13 2.70
N ASP A 126 7.78 -1.60 2.23
CA ASP A 126 7.98 -1.10 0.85
C ASP A 126 7.47 -2.11 -0.20
N LEU A 127 7.88 -3.38 -0.08
CA LEU A 127 7.41 -4.46 -0.95
C LEU A 127 5.89 -4.65 -0.89
N SER A 128 5.33 -4.79 0.32
CA SER A 128 3.89 -5.00 0.48
C SER A 128 3.06 -3.86 -0.12
N THR A 129 3.47 -2.62 0.13
CA THR A 129 2.77 -1.43 -0.37
C THR A 129 2.90 -1.31 -1.88
N SER A 130 4.08 -1.58 -2.44
CA SER A 130 4.33 -1.51 -3.89
C SER A 130 3.55 -2.53 -4.72
N LEU A 131 3.23 -3.68 -4.12
CA LEU A 131 2.44 -4.74 -4.75
C LEU A 131 0.94 -4.42 -4.77
N LEU A 132 0.49 -3.36 -4.08
CA LEU A 132 -0.91 -2.95 -4.06
C LEU A 132 -1.20 -1.92 -5.15
N GLU A 133 -2.35 -2.08 -5.77
CA GLU A 133 -2.96 -1.08 -6.64
C GLU A 133 -4.45 -0.91 -6.31
N ILE A 134 -5.00 0.26 -6.61
CA ILE A 134 -6.45 0.46 -6.56
C ILE A 134 -7.03 -0.30 -7.76
N TRP A 135 -7.97 -1.22 -7.50
CA TRP A 135 -8.51 -2.09 -8.54
C TRP A 135 -9.24 -1.32 -9.64
N ASN A 136 -9.99 -0.29 -9.25
CA ASN A 136 -10.65 0.60 -10.19
C ASN A 136 -9.75 1.81 -10.43
N GLY A 137 -8.97 1.78 -11.51
CA GLY A 137 -8.13 2.91 -11.91
C GLY A 137 -8.94 4.13 -12.34
N GLU A 138 -8.28 5.29 -12.36
CA GLU A 138 -8.83 6.54 -12.89
C GLU A 138 -7.92 7.10 -14.00
N ILE A 139 -8.52 7.82 -14.94
CA ILE A 139 -7.78 8.47 -16.03
C ILE A 139 -7.02 9.67 -15.47
N LEU A 140 -5.71 9.73 -15.72
CA LEU A 140 -4.89 10.88 -15.33
C LEU A 140 -5.17 12.07 -16.24
N ASN A 141 -5.60 13.18 -15.63
CA ASN A 141 -5.52 14.49 -16.25
C ASN A 141 -4.11 15.09 -16.04
N GLU A 142 -3.87 16.29 -16.57
CA GLU A 142 -2.59 16.98 -16.45
C GLU A 142 -2.13 17.15 -14.99
N SER A 143 -3.05 17.49 -14.09
CA SER A 143 -2.77 17.61 -12.65
C SER A 143 -2.39 16.26 -12.05
N GLY A 144 -3.12 15.20 -12.38
CA GLY A 144 -2.82 13.83 -11.96
C GLY A 144 -1.44 13.36 -12.42
N LEU A 145 -1.08 13.66 -13.67
CA LEU A 145 0.26 13.39 -14.20
C LEU A 145 1.36 14.15 -13.44
N ASN A 146 1.12 15.42 -13.11
CA ASN A 146 2.06 16.21 -12.30
C ASN A 146 2.23 15.62 -10.89
N TYR A 147 1.15 15.17 -10.25
CA TYR A 147 1.25 14.48 -8.96
C TYR A 147 1.97 13.14 -9.05
N LEU A 148 1.78 12.39 -10.13
CA LEU A 148 2.54 11.17 -10.39
C LEU A 148 4.04 11.49 -10.56
N TYR A 149 4.39 12.56 -11.28
CA TYR A 149 5.78 13.01 -11.39
C TYR A 149 6.37 13.51 -10.06
N ILE A 150 5.55 14.03 -9.14
CA ILE A 150 6.01 14.37 -7.78
C ILE A 150 6.19 13.10 -6.93
N TYR A 151 5.35 12.08 -7.14
CA TYR A 151 5.37 10.82 -6.40
C TYR A 151 6.69 10.06 -6.57
N GLY A 152 7.25 9.98 -7.79
CA GLY A 152 8.53 9.31 -8.03
C GLY A 152 9.68 9.81 -7.13
N PRO A 153 10.05 11.10 -7.19
CA PRO A 153 11.07 11.71 -6.33
C PRO A 153 10.78 11.62 -4.83
N ASN A 154 9.51 11.58 -4.42
CA ASN A 154 9.15 11.39 -3.02
C ASN A 154 9.54 10.01 -2.50
N ASN A 155 9.44 8.98 -3.34
CA ASN A 155 9.81 7.60 -2.99
C ASN A 155 11.28 7.29 -3.27
N HIS A 156 11.89 7.95 -4.25
CA HIS A 156 13.34 7.88 -4.46
C HIS A 156 14.10 8.55 -3.32
N ASN A 157 13.69 9.79 -2.98
CA ASN A 157 14.12 10.62 -1.84
C ASN A 157 15.64 10.82 -1.57
N GLN A 158 16.54 10.25 -2.37
CA GLN A 158 17.98 10.55 -2.31
C GLN A 158 18.24 12.07 -2.25
N ASN A 159 19.15 12.51 -1.37
CA ASN A 159 19.44 13.93 -1.14
C ASN A 159 18.23 14.75 -0.66
N LYS A 160 17.31 14.11 0.07
CA LYS A 160 16.08 14.73 0.63
C LYS A 160 15.22 15.39 -0.46
N ARG A 161 15.11 14.75 -1.63
CA ARG A 161 14.35 15.28 -2.79
C ARG A 161 12.88 15.55 -2.46
N SER A 162 12.28 14.79 -1.55
CA SER A 162 10.93 15.06 -1.04
C SER A 162 10.75 16.45 -0.43
N LYS A 163 11.84 17.09 0.04
CA LYS A 163 11.84 18.45 0.61
C LYS A 163 12.01 19.57 -0.41
N LYS A 164 12.22 19.24 -1.69
CA LYS A 164 12.33 20.24 -2.77
C LYS A 164 10.95 20.69 -3.26
N SER A 165 10.92 21.76 -4.03
CA SER A 165 9.66 22.29 -4.59
C SER A 165 8.99 21.24 -5.50
N TYR A 166 7.69 21.39 -5.75
CA TYR A 166 6.97 20.52 -6.69
C TYR A 166 7.56 20.59 -8.10
N ILE A 167 7.94 21.80 -8.54
CA ILE A 167 8.58 22.04 -9.84
C ILE A 167 9.94 21.31 -9.92
N ASP A 168 10.76 21.38 -8.88
CA ASP A 168 12.05 20.68 -8.85
C ASP A 168 11.91 19.16 -8.92
N ARG A 169 10.87 18.61 -8.27
CA ARG A 169 10.55 17.17 -8.30
C ARG A 169 10.10 16.74 -9.69
N ILE A 170 9.21 17.51 -10.31
CA ILE A 170 8.77 17.28 -11.70
C ILE A 170 9.96 17.34 -12.66
N ASN A 171 10.81 18.35 -12.53
CA ASN A 171 11.99 18.50 -13.38
C ASN A 171 13.00 17.36 -13.17
N TRP A 172 13.13 16.83 -11.94
CA TRP A 172 13.97 15.66 -11.69
C TRP A 172 13.49 14.43 -12.46
N VAL A 173 12.17 14.20 -12.53
CA VAL A 173 11.60 13.11 -13.34
C VAL A 173 11.90 13.33 -14.81
N LYS A 174 11.65 14.54 -15.34
CA LYS A 174 11.94 14.89 -16.75
C LYS A 174 13.42 14.68 -17.10
N THR A 175 14.34 15.12 -16.25
CA THR A 175 15.79 14.94 -16.45
C THR A 175 16.22 13.48 -16.41
N ASN A 176 15.53 12.63 -15.65
CA ASN A 176 15.83 11.20 -15.53
C ASN A 176 14.87 10.31 -16.33
N TYR A 177 14.04 10.89 -17.20
CA TYR A 177 12.91 10.20 -17.83
C TYR A 177 13.36 8.94 -18.56
N ASN A 178 14.41 9.03 -19.38
CA ASN A 178 14.99 7.88 -20.09
C ASN A 178 15.50 6.78 -19.13
N LYS A 179 16.01 7.12 -17.94
CA LYS A 179 16.43 6.10 -16.96
C LYS A 179 15.23 5.42 -16.31
N ILE A 180 14.15 6.17 -16.09
CA ILE A 180 12.91 5.72 -15.45
C ILE A 180 12.18 4.74 -16.38
N ILE A 181 11.87 5.14 -17.62
CA ILE A 181 11.10 4.30 -18.57
C ILE A 181 11.87 3.03 -18.97
N ASN A 182 13.21 3.08 -18.95
CA ASN A 182 14.07 1.92 -19.24
C ASN A 182 14.44 1.11 -17.99
N LEU A 183 13.78 1.35 -16.84
CA LEU A 183 13.95 0.59 -15.60
C LEU A 183 15.42 0.45 -15.17
N TYR A 184 16.20 1.52 -15.32
CA TYR A 184 17.65 1.44 -15.14
C TYR A 184 18.04 1.03 -13.71
N LYS A 185 18.59 -0.19 -13.56
CA LYS A 185 19.61 -0.58 -12.57
C LYS A 185 19.84 0.44 -11.44
N GLY A 186 20.76 1.34 -11.77
CA GLY A 186 21.34 2.28 -10.82
C GLY A 186 20.38 3.33 -10.26
N ILE A 187 19.32 3.74 -10.98
CA ILE A 187 18.36 4.72 -10.41
C ILE A 187 17.41 4.05 -9.42
N ILE A 188 17.07 2.77 -9.65
CA ILE A 188 16.19 2.03 -8.74
C ILE A 188 16.94 1.65 -7.47
N SER A 189 18.18 1.15 -7.60
CA SER A 189 18.98 0.72 -6.44
C SER A 189 19.30 1.84 -5.44
N THR A 190 19.25 3.11 -5.86
CA THR A 190 19.53 4.26 -4.99
C THR A 190 18.30 4.88 -4.32
N ALA A 191 17.11 4.36 -4.60
CA ALA A 191 15.88 4.84 -3.97
C ALA A 191 15.80 4.42 -2.49
N ASP A 192 15.25 5.31 -1.65
CA ASP A 192 14.93 5.00 -0.26
C ASP A 192 13.86 3.89 -0.18
N SER A 193 12.84 3.96 -1.04
CA SER A 193 11.78 2.95 -1.21
C SER A 193 11.90 2.30 -2.59
N LYS A 194 12.76 1.29 -2.71
CA LYS A 194 13.16 0.68 -3.99
C LYS A 194 12.00 0.02 -4.72
N PHE A 195 11.12 -0.68 -4.00
CA PHE A 195 10.01 -1.42 -4.62
C PHE A 195 8.91 -0.46 -5.08
N ILE A 196 8.55 0.51 -4.24
CA ILE A 196 7.60 1.55 -4.63
C ILE A 196 8.15 2.37 -5.80
N PHE A 197 9.44 2.72 -5.79
CA PHE A 197 10.03 3.47 -6.90
C PHE A 197 10.09 2.64 -8.19
N ALA A 198 10.37 1.33 -8.12
CA ALA A 198 10.27 0.43 -9.27
C ALA A 198 8.83 0.35 -9.81
N ALA A 199 7.83 0.25 -8.94
CA ALA A 199 6.42 0.31 -9.34
C ALA A 199 6.09 1.62 -10.06
N PHE A 200 6.58 2.76 -9.54
CA PHE A 200 6.44 4.05 -10.20
C PHE A 200 7.07 4.05 -11.60
N CYS A 201 8.28 3.52 -11.76
CA CYS A 201 8.94 3.43 -13.08
C CYS A 201 8.11 2.61 -14.08
N LEU A 202 7.49 1.51 -13.63
CA LEU A 202 6.62 0.67 -14.45
C LEU A 202 5.35 1.40 -14.89
N VAL A 203 4.75 2.21 -14.02
CA VAL A 203 3.55 3.00 -14.34
C VAL A 203 3.86 4.12 -15.36
N ILE A 204 5.07 4.66 -15.35
CA ILE A 204 5.49 5.74 -16.25
C ILE A 204 5.91 5.25 -17.65
N ARG A 205 6.31 3.98 -17.75
CA ARG A 205 6.77 3.34 -18.99
C ARG A 205 5.63 3.18 -19.99
#